data_AF-A0A0W4ZDY5-F1
#
_entry.id   AF-A0A0W4ZDY5-F1
#
_cell.length_a   1.000
_cell.length_b   1.000
_cell.length_c   1.000
_cell.angle_alpha   90.00
_cell.angle_beta   90.00
_cell.angle_gamma   90.00
#
_symmetry.space_group_name_H-M   'P 1'
#
loop_
_entity.id
_entity.type
_entity.pdbx_description
1 polymer ?
#
loop_
_entity_poly.entity_id
_entity_poly.type
_entity_poly.pdbx_seq_one_letter_code
_entity_poly.pdbx_strand_id
1 'polypeptide(L)'
;MKHLGCSNEAYEDDALWLFPRIYHDAVYTLNEARPGMGRSIIKPWDERLNTTKILESDADAQLIVYIPFTGTVKLKSIVLRALPDTSSPQTCHIFMNRDDIDFDTVESLTPIQTLNLVAPENAGQATPNLLDHTETHVTSHTVASIPYSRHI
;
A
#
# COMPACT_ATOMS: atom_id res chain seq x y z
N MET A 1 -34.65 -34.48 -18.61
CA MET A 1 -33.26 -34.02 -18.72
C MET A 1 -32.79 -33.50 -17.37
N LYS A 2 -31.61 -33.95 -16.92
CA LYS A 2 -30.91 -33.44 -15.74
C LYS A 2 -30.14 -32.16 -16.13
N HIS A 3 -30.19 -31.14 -15.29
CA HIS A 3 -28.96 -30.39 -14.97
C HIS A 3 -28.93 -30.12 -13.47
N LEU A 4 -27.93 -30.74 -12.85
CA LEU A 4 -27.45 -30.50 -11.49
C LEU A 4 -26.51 -29.28 -11.51
N GLY A 5 -26.33 -28.69 -10.32
CA GLY A 5 -25.10 -28.01 -9.90
C GLY A 5 -25.16 -26.48 -10.03
N CYS A 6 -24.86 -25.67 -9.03
CA CYS A 6 -24.01 -25.92 -7.87
C CYS A 6 -24.58 -25.29 -6.59
N SER A 7 -24.66 -26.13 -5.56
CA SER A 7 -24.57 -25.77 -4.15
C SER A 7 -23.14 -25.30 -3.79
N ASN A 8 -23.05 -24.41 -2.80
CA ASN A 8 -21.84 -23.94 -2.11
C ASN A 8 -20.89 -23.04 -2.90
N GLU A 9 -20.94 -21.74 -2.63
CA GLU A 9 -19.74 -20.98 -2.24
C GLU A 9 -20.13 -20.09 -1.05
N ALA A 10 -20.06 -20.69 0.14
CA ALA A 10 -20.24 -19.97 1.39
C ALA A 10 -19.03 -19.06 1.62
N TYR A 11 -19.26 -17.75 1.67
CA TYR A 11 -18.81 -16.89 2.77
C TYR A 11 -17.36 -17.10 3.27
N GLU A 12 -16.36 -17.09 2.38
CA GLU A 12 -14.93 -17.10 2.76
C GLU A 12 -14.14 -15.87 2.30
N ASP A 13 -14.79 -14.91 1.61
CA ASP A 13 -14.07 -13.80 0.95
C ASP A 13 -13.93 -12.52 1.80
N ASP A 14 -14.74 -12.37 2.86
CA ASP A 14 -14.61 -11.24 3.82
C ASP A 14 -13.28 -11.30 4.60
N ALA A 15 -12.60 -12.46 4.63
CA ALA A 15 -11.38 -12.64 5.38
C ALA A 15 -10.15 -11.99 4.73
N LEU A 16 -10.17 -11.77 3.41
CA LEU A 16 -9.04 -11.23 2.63
C LEU A 16 -9.02 -9.70 2.57
N TRP A 17 -10.17 -9.06 2.75
CA TRP A 17 -10.33 -7.62 2.61
C TRP A 17 -9.93 -6.88 3.90
N LEU A 18 -8.78 -6.18 3.89
CA LEU A 18 -8.23 -5.53 5.09
C LEU A 18 -8.75 -4.12 5.36
N PHE A 19 -9.42 -3.48 4.39
CA PHE A 19 -9.89 -2.10 4.54
C PHE A 19 -10.78 -1.84 5.78
N PRO A 20 -11.73 -2.72 6.16
CA PRO A 20 -12.56 -2.50 7.36
C PRO A 20 -11.75 -2.66 8.65
N ARG A 21 -10.58 -3.28 8.58
CA ARG A 21 -9.69 -3.48 9.73
C ARG A 21 -8.74 -2.31 9.94
N ILE A 22 -8.63 -1.37 9.01
CA ILE A 22 -7.80 -0.17 9.15
C ILE A 22 -8.43 0.78 10.18
N TYR A 23 -7.63 1.30 11.11
CA TYR A 23 -8.06 2.39 11.99
C TYR A 23 -7.89 3.72 11.25
N HIS A 24 -8.85 4.03 10.39
CA HIS A 24 -8.80 5.17 9.45
C HIS A 24 -8.49 6.50 10.13
N ASP A 25 -9.04 6.75 11.33
CA ASP A 25 -8.83 8.00 12.06
C ASP A 25 -7.42 8.18 12.62
N ALA A 26 -6.66 7.09 12.74
CA ALA A 26 -5.28 7.11 13.19
C ALA A 26 -4.28 7.03 12.02
N VAL A 27 -4.76 7.02 10.77
CA VAL A 27 -3.88 7.17 9.60
C VAL A 27 -3.31 8.58 9.56
N TYR A 28 -1.99 8.67 9.43
CA TYR A 28 -1.27 9.92 9.22
C TYR A 28 -0.18 9.75 8.17
N THR A 29 0.31 10.87 7.65
CA THR A 29 1.31 10.87 6.58
C THR A 29 2.32 11.99 6.81
N LEU A 30 3.60 11.66 6.66
CA LEU A 30 4.70 12.62 6.69
C LEU A 30 5.02 13.08 5.27
N ASN A 31 5.31 14.38 5.14
CA ASN A 31 5.57 15.09 3.88
C ASN A 31 4.39 15.11 2.90
N GLU A 32 3.13 15.02 3.36
CA GLU A 32 1.98 15.28 2.48
C GLU A 32 1.80 16.77 2.18
N ALA A 33 1.67 17.15 0.91
CA ALA A 33 1.47 18.54 0.48
C ALA A 33 0.18 19.17 1.03
N ARG A 34 -0.82 18.33 1.30
CA ARG A 34 -2.11 18.74 1.85
C ARG A 34 -2.48 17.83 3.01
N PRO A 35 -2.78 18.38 4.21
CA PRO A 35 -3.12 17.59 5.37
C PRO A 35 -4.31 16.64 5.12
N GLY A 36 -4.16 15.39 5.57
CA GLY A 36 -5.19 14.35 5.48
C GLY A 36 -5.31 13.66 4.12
N MET A 37 -4.48 14.01 3.13
CA MET A 37 -4.54 13.38 1.82
C MET A 37 -4.11 11.91 1.86
N GLY A 38 -3.13 11.55 2.70
CA GLY A 38 -2.70 10.15 2.80
C GLY A 38 -3.76 9.21 3.39
N ARG A 39 -4.66 9.74 4.23
CA ARG A 39 -5.87 9.03 4.65
C ARG A 39 -6.88 8.92 3.50
N SER A 40 -7.10 10.01 2.76
CA SER A 40 -8.11 10.08 1.70
C SER A 40 -7.87 9.16 0.50
N ILE A 41 -6.64 8.66 0.33
CA ILE A 41 -6.29 7.73 -0.76
C ILE A 41 -6.50 6.26 -0.38
N ILE A 42 -6.75 5.95 0.90
CA ILE A 42 -7.13 4.60 1.36
C ILE A 42 -8.62 4.42 1.04
N LYS A 43 -8.93 3.52 0.12
CA LYS A 43 -10.25 3.42 -0.50
C LYS A 43 -10.86 2.03 -0.35
N PRO A 44 -12.20 1.94 -0.26
CA PRO A 44 -12.87 0.66 -0.40
C PRO A 44 -12.66 0.10 -1.82
N TRP A 45 -12.87 -1.21 -2.02
CA TRP A 45 -12.53 -1.89 -3.28
C TRP A 45 -13.32 -1.37 -4.48
N ASP A 46 -14.58 -1.02 -4.27
CA ASP A 46 -15.48 -0.42 -5.25
C ASP A 46 -14.99 0.97 -5.72
N GLU A 47 -14.35 1.73 -4.84
CA GLU A 47 -13.76 3.03 -5.16
C GLU A 47 -12.29 2.98 -5.63
N ARG A 48 -11.69 1.79 -5.80
CA ARG A 48 -10.26 1.63 -6.13
C ARG A 48 -9.81 2.31 -7.43
N LEU A 49 -10.76 2.68 -8.30
CA LEU A 49 -10.50 3.39 -9.57
C LEU A 49 -10.77 4.89 -9.49
N ASN A 50 -11.29 5.39 -8.37
CA ASN A 50 -11.57 6.80 -8.17
C ASN A 50 -10.26 7.60 -8.04
N THR A 51 -10.00 8.54 -8.94
CA THR A 51 -8.79 9.38 -8.96
C THR A 51 -9.02 10.80 -8.48
N THR A 52 -10.18 11.11 -7.89
CA THR A 52 -10.51 12.47 -7.42
C THR A 52 -9.66 12.94 -6.23
N LYS A 53 -9.09 11.99 -5.47
CA LYS A 53 -8.18 12.23 -4.35
C LYS A 53 -6.83 11.59 -4.64
N ILE A 54 -5.77 12.40 -4.54
CA ILE A 54 -4.37 12.06 -4.85
C ILE A 54 -3.50 12.56 -3.70
N LEU A 55 -2.57 11.72 -3.25
CA LEU A 55 -1.54 12.12 -2.29
C LEU A 55 -0.32 12.61 -3.07
N GLU A 56 0.14 13.81 -2.74
CA GLU A 56 1.31 14.46 -3.31
C GLU A 56 2.27 14.81 -2.18
N SER A 57 3.57 14.78 -2.45
CA SER A 57 4.57 15.22 -1.49
C SER A 57 4.75 16.74 -1.51
N ASP A 58 5.10 17.34 -0.36
CA ASP A 58 5.17 18.80 -0.23
C ASP A 58 6.46 19.39 -0.82
N ALA A 59 7.60 18.74 -0.57
CA ALA A 59 8.91 19.24 -0.99
C ALA A 59 9.69 18.23 -1.83
N ASP A 60 10.00 17.08 -1.24
CA ASP A 60 10.85 16.06 -1.86
C ASP A 60 10.05 14.83 -2.29
N ALA A 61 10.64 13.98 -3.12
CA ALA A 61 9.98 12.81 -3.70
C ALA A 61 9.79 11.64 -2.71
N GLN A 62 9.67 11.90 -1.41
CA GLN A 62 9.55 10.92 -0.34
C GLN A 62 8.26 11.13 0.44
N LEU A 63 7.54 10.07 0.77
CA LEU A 63 6.37 10.11 1.65
C LEU A 63 6.53 9.00 2.69
N ILE A 64 5.90 9.17 3.84
CA ILE A 64 5.71 8.07 4.78
C ILE A 64 4.25 8.03 5.17
N VAL A 65 3.57 6.92 4.93
CA VAL A 65 2.16 6.70 5.30
C VAL A 65 2.12 5.73 6.47
N TYR A 66 1.40 6.04 7.54
CA TYR A 66 1.18 5.13 8.66
C TYR A 66 -0.24 4.61 8.61
N ILE A 67 -0.36 3.29 8.46
CA ILE A 67 -1.66 2.61 8.38
C ILE A 67 -1.79 1.68 9.60
N PRO A 68 -2.41 2.13 10.70
CA PRO A 68 -2.73 1.27 11.83
C PRO A 68 -3.92 0.36 11.51
N PHE A 69 -3.90 -0.86 12.05
CA PHE A 69 -5.04 -1.77 12.05
C PHE A 69 -5.67 -1.83 13.45
N THR A 70 -6.97 -2.07 13.50
CA THR A 70 -7.77 -2.20 14.75
C THR A 70 -7.52 -3.52 15.50
N GLY A 71 -6.69 -4.40 14.94
CA GLY A 71 -6.25 -5.64 15.53
C GLY A 71 -5.18 -6.31 14.67
N THR A 72 -4.72 -7.49 15.07
CA THR A 72 -3.74 -8.27 14.31
C THR A 72 -4.33 -8.73 12.99
N VAL A 73 -3.60 -8.48 11.90
CA VAL A 73 -3.99 -8.92 10.55
C VAL A 73 -2.85 -9.72 9.91
N LYS A 74 -3.11 -10.25 8.72
CA LYS A 74 -2.08 -10.85 7.88
C LYS A 74 -2.13 -10.16 6.52
N LEU A 75 -1.12 -9.35 6.25
CA LEU A 75 -0.98 -8.61 5.00
C LEU A 75 -0.45 -9.55 3.93
N LYS A 76 -1.32 -9.95 3.00
CA LYS A 76 -0.98 -10.85 1.89
C LYS A 76 -0.69 -10.12 0.58
N SER A 77 -1.28 -8.95 0.39
CA SER A 77 -1.12 -8.15 -0.82
C SER A 77 -1.43 -6.69 -0.54
N ILE A 78 -0.80 -5.80 -1.31
CA ILE A 78 -1.08 -4.36 -1.32
C ILE A 78 -1.34 -3.98 -2.77
N VAL A 79 -2.36 -3.17 -2.99
CA VAL A 79 -2.64 -2.56 -4.30
C VAL A 79 -2.31 -1.08 -4.19
N LEU A 80 -1.23 -0.67 -4.86
CA LEU A 80 -0.87 0.73 -5.00
C LEU A 80 -1.27 1.22 -6.39
N ARG A 81 -1.95 2.36 -6.45
CA ARG A 81 -2.29 3.04 -7.69
C ARG A 81 -1.66 4.43 -7.67
N ALA A 82 -0.91 4.72 -8.72
CA ALA A 82 -0.28 6.01 -8.93
C ALA A 82 -0.59 6.54 -10.33
N LEU A 83 -0.23 7.80 -10.58
CA LEU A 83 -0.47 8.47 -11.85
C LEU A 83 0.41 7.91 -12.97
N PRO A 84 -0.05 7.89 -14.23
CA PRO A 84 0.71 7.33 -15.34
C PRO A 84 1.89 8.22 -15.81
N ASP A 85 2.67 8.80 -14.89
CA ASP A 85 3.73 9.76 -15.18
C ASP A 85 4.95 9.61 -14.24
N THR A 86 5.93 10.50 -14.41
CA THR A 86 7.20 10.47 -13.65
C THR A 86 7.07 10.86 -12.18
N SER A 87 5.89 11.28 -11.72
CA SER A 87 5.61 11.51 -10.29
C SER A 87 5.25 10.22 -9.56
N SER A 88 5.06 9.11 -10.29
CA SER A 88 4.78 7.81 -9.70
C SER A 88 5.92 7.32 -8.81
N PRO A 89 5.58 6.67 -7.68
CA PRO A 89 6.58 6.01 -6.86
C PRO A 89 7.23 4.86 -7.60
N GLN A 90 8.55 4.75 -7.49
CA GLN A 90 9.34 3.68 -8.08
C GLN A 90 9.65 2.56 -7.10
N THR A 91 9.69 2.88 -5.81
CA THR A 91 9.94 1.90 -4.76
C THR A 91 8.99 2.15 -3.61
N CYS A 92 8.52 1.08 -2.99
CA CYS A 92 7.76 1.12 -1.75
C CYS A 92 8.45 0.21 -0.75
N HIS A 93 8.90 0.79 0.34
CA HIS A 93 9.40 0.02 1.47
C HIS A 93 8.21 -0.39 2.34
N ILE A 94 8.37 -1.42 3.15
CA ILE A 94 7.36 -1.84 4.12
C ILE A 94 8.10 -2.10 5.42
N PHE A 95 7.57 -1.54 6.49
CA PHE A 95 8.02 -1.76 7.85
C PHE A 95 6.86 -2.33 8.66
N MET A 96 7.13 -2.91 9.82
CA MET A 96 6.10 -3.51 10.64
C MET A 96 6.49 -3.49 12.11
N ASN A 97 5.50 -3.30 12.96
CA ASN A 97 5.53 -3.20 14.41
C ASN A 97 6.48 -2.09 14.92
N ARG A 98 6.43 -0.92 14.27
CA ARG A 98 7.29 0.24 14.59
C ARG A 98 6.53 1.56 14.56
N ASP A 99 6.59 2.30 15.66
CA ASP A 99 6.06 3.65 15.85
C ASP A 99 7.14 4.73 15.69
N ASP A 100 8.40 4.32 15.58
CA ASP A 100 9.58 5.17 15.52
C ASP A 100 10.11 5.40 14.10
N ILE A 101 9.34 5.03 13.07
CA ILE A 101 9.74 5.37 11.70
C ILE A 101 9.62 6.89 11.52
N ASP A 102 10.56 7.46 10.80
CA ASP A 102 10.60 8.82 10.26
C ASP A 102 11.66 8.84 9.13
N PHE A 103 11.99 10.02 8.59
CA PHE A 103 12.96 10.12 7.51
C PHE A 103 14.40 9.78 7.93
N ASP A 104 14.77 9.99 9.19
CA ASP A 104 16.14 9.72 9.67
C ASP A 104 16.33 8.22 9.96
N THR A 105 15.35 7.63 10.63
CA THR A 105 15.38 6.22 11.05
C THR A 105 15.26 5.29 9.85
N VAL A 106 14.40 5.61 8.86
CA VAL A 106 14.14 4.74 7.70
C VAL A 106 15.40 4.49 6.87
N GLU A 107 16.36 5.41 6.85
CA GLU A 107 17.63 5.25 6.14
C GLU A 107 18.53 4.17 6.74
N SER A 108 18.42 3.94 8.05
CA SER A 108 19.23 2.98 8.79
C SER A 108 18.57 1.61 8.97
N LEU A 109 17.26 1.54 8.75
CA LEU A 109 16.46 0.35 9.01
C LEU A 109 16.34 -0.52 7.76
N THR A 110 16.37 -1.84 7.97
CA THR A 110 16.07 -2.79 6.91
C THR A 110 14.54 -2.95 6.80
N PRO A 111 13.93 -2.66 5.65
CA PRO A 111 12.52 -2.92 5.45
C PRO A 111 12.25 -4.42 5.49
N ILE A 112 11.07 -4.83 5.97
CA ILE A 112 10.66 -6.23 5.90
C ILE A 112 10.43 -6.67 4.45
N GLN A 113 10.12 -5.71 3.58
CA GLN A 113 9.92 -5.92 2.16
C GLN A 113 10.14 -4.62 1.40
N THR A 114 10.79 -4.73 0.25
CA THR A 114 10.94 -3.66 -0.73
C THR A 114 10.23 -4.07 -2.01
N LEU A 115 9.28 -3.25 -2.46
CA LEU A 115 8.55 -3.43 -3.71
C LEU A 115 9.12 -2.47 -4.75
N ASN A 116 9.62 -3.00 -5.87
CA ASN A 116 9.99 -2.18 -7.02
C ASN A 116 8.75 -2.00 -7.90
N LEU A 117 8.21 -0.79 -7.91
CA LEU A 117 7.00 -0.43 -8.63
C LEU A 117 7.35 -0.13 -10.08
N VAL A 118 6.62 -0.76 -11.00
CA VAL A 118 6.84 -0.58 -12.43
C VAL A 118 6.22 0.75 -12.85
N ALA A 119 7.04 1.60 -13.44
CA ALA A 119 6.58 2.84 -14.01
C ALA A 119 5.57 2.56 -15.15
N PRO A 120 4.52 3.36 -15.29
CA PRO A 120 3.38 3.11 -16.17
C PRO A 120 3.75 2.97 -17.66
N GLU A 121 4.82 3.62 -18.12
CA GLU A 121 5.41 3.45 -19.45
C GLU A 121 5.91 2.02 -19.72
N ASN A 122 6.15 1.24 -18.65
CA ASN A 122 6.61 -0.15 -18.68
C ASN A 122 5.52 -1.14 -18.21
N ALA A 123 4.29 -0.71 -17.94
CA ALA A 123 3.22 -1.56 -17.37
C ALA A 123 2.78 -2.74 -18.27
N GLY A 124 3.21 -2.78 -19.54
CA GLY A 124 3.04 -3.92 -20.44
C GLY A 124 4.10 -5.03 -20.28
N GLN A 125 5.17 -4.78 -19.51
CA GLN A 125 6.17 -5.77 -19.13
C GLN A 125 5.85 -6.23 -17.70
N ALA A 126 5.06 -7.30 -17.58
CA ALA A 126 4.68 -7.86 -16.30
C ALA A 126 5.92 -8.35 -15.54
N THR A 127 6.36 -7.61 -14.52
CA THR A 127 7.01 -8.22 -13.36
C THR A 127 5.91 -8.48 -12.34
N PRO A 128 5.52 -9.75 -12.10
CA PRO A 128 4.59 -10.05 -11.04
C PRO A 128 5.33 -9.81 -9.71
N ASN A 129 5.08 -8.67 -9.07
CA ASN A 129 5.41 -8.49 -7.65
C ASN A 129 4.41 -9.31 -6.82
N LEU A 130 4.49 -10.63 -6.96
CA LEU A 130 3.86 -11.58 -6.07
C LEU A 130 4.63 -11.51 -4.76
N LEU A 131 3.99 -11.10 -3.66
CA LEU A 131 4.61 -11.21 -2.35
C LEU A 131 4.91 -12.71 -2.16
N ASP A 132 6.19 -13.08 -2.07
CA ASP A 132 6.59 -14.46 -1.78
C ASP A 132 5.87 -14.90 -0.50
N HIS A 133 5.35 -16.13 -0.51
CA HIS A 133 4.33 -16.67 0.39
C HIS A 133 4.85 -16.90 1.82
N THR A 134 5.52 -15.92 2.40
CA THR A 134 5.88 -15.90 3.80
C THR A 134 4.62 -15.52 4.58
N GLU A 135 4.17 -16.46 5.41
CA GLU A 135 3.04 -16.26 6.30
C GLU A 135 3.39 -15.25 7.40
N THR A 136 3.36 -13.96 7.08
CA THR A 136 3.81 -12.94 8.03
C THR A 136 2.60 -12.36 8.77
N HIS A 137 2.50 -12.67 10.07
CA HIS A 137 1.56 -11.99 10.97
C HIS A 137 1.93 -10.51 11.01
N VAL A 138 1.01 -9.64 10.58
CA VAL A 138 1.23 -8.20 10.45
C VAL A 138 0.43 -7.47 11.51
N THR A 139 1.12 -6.85 12.44
CA THR A 139 0.49 -6.00 13.45
C THR A 139 0.95 -4.55 13.34
N SER A 140 1.48 -4.04 12.22
CA SER A 140 1.63 -2.57 12.04
C SER A 140 2.17 -2.08 10.69
N HIS A 141 1.80 -0.83 10.37
CA HIS A 141 2.50 0.28 9.69
C HIS A 141 3.24 0.03 8.35
N THR A 142 2.52 0.05 7.23
CA THR A 142 3.12 0.12 5.88
C THR A 142 3.75 1.47 5.57
N VAL A 143 5.04 1.65 5.84
CA VAL A 143 5.80 2.86 5.47
C VAL A 143 6.35 2.77 4.05
N ALA A 144 5.61 3.35 3.09
CA ALA A 144 6.04 3.47 1.69
C ALA A 144 7.12 4.56 1.51
N SER A 145 8.39 4.27 1.81
CA SER A 145 9.49 5.16 1.38
C SER A 145 9.70 5.03 -0.13
N ILE A 146 9.61 6.18 -0.81
CA ILE A 146 9.73 6.35 -2.26
C ILE A 146 11.01 7.15 -2.51
N PRO A 147 12.13 6.54 -2.89
CA PRO A 147 13.27 7.27 -3.43
C PRO A 147 13.07 7.56 -4.93
N TYR A 148 13.38 8.78 -5.35
CA TYR A 148 13.56 9.14 -6.77
C TYR A 148 15.03 8.94 -7.17
N SER A 149 15.28 8.19 -8.24
CA SER A 149 16.59 8.17 -8.89
C SER A 149 16.68 9.35 -9.87
N ARG A 150 17.39 10.42 -9.49
CA ARG A 150 17.86 11.42 -10.47
C ARG A 150 18.91 10.75 -11.36
N HIS A 151 18.54 10.42 -12.59
CA HIS A 151 19.53 10.32 -13.64
C HIS A 151 19.99 11.74 -13.98
N ILE A 152 21.25 12.04 -13.66
CA ILE A 152 22.02 13.17 -14.19
C ILE A 152 22.58 12.74 -15.56
#